data_AF-A0A9X2ZY11-F1
#
_entry.id   AF-A0A9X2ZY11-F1
#
_cell.length_a   1.000
_cell.length_b   1.000
_cell.length_c   1.000
_cell.angle_alpha   90.00
_cell.angle_beta   90.00
_cell.angle_gamma   90.00
#
_symmetry.space_group_name_H-M   'P 1'
#
loop_
_entity.id
_entity.type
_entity.pdbx_description
1 polymer ?
#
loop_
_entity_poly.entity_id
_entity_poly.type
_entity_poly.pdbx_seq_one_letter_code
_entity_poly.pdbx_strand_id
1 'polypeptide(L)'
;MAPTYAFNFQIADSVRDTMASCTRAVLDQLDDLDTMATSSMAGWDGAAREAYAVHKANWDSAAARMPEALGRVEAALHEISGGYLKVEHYAHGMWL
;
A
#
# COMPACT_ATOMS: atom_id res chain seq x y z
N MET A 1 -11.45 12.16 34.47
CA MET A 1 -10.26 11.63 33.81
C MET A 1 -10.57 11.62 32.31
N ALA A 2 -10.04 12.59 31.55
CA ALA A 2 -10.24 12.57 30.10
C ALA A 2 -9.47 11.38 29.52
N PRO A 3 -10.03 10.62 28.56
CA PRO A 3 -9.29 9.55 27.92
C PRO A 3 -8.07 10.14 27.22
N THR A 4 -6.87 9.79 27.69
CA THR A 4 -5.63 10.11 26.98
C THR A 4 -5.57 9.20 25.76
N TYR A 5 -6.07 9.69 24.63
CA TYR A 5 -5.89 9.01 23.35
C TYR A 5 -4.44 9.15 22.94
N ALA A 6 -3.59 8.22 23.37
CA ALA A 6 -2.19 8.17 22.97
C ALA A 6 -2.08 7.48 21.61
N PHE A 7 -1.49 8.16 20.63
CA PHE A 7 -1.22 7.55 19.33
C PHE A 7 -0.17 6.44 19.48
N ASN A 8 -0.47 5.25 18.96
CA ASN A 8 0.44 4.10 19.04
C ASN A 8 1.29 3.98 17.76
N PHE A 9 2.51 4.53 17.83
CA PHE A 9 3.48 4.50 16.73
C PHE A 9 3.87 3.09 16.29
N GLN A 10 3.94 2.13 17.22
CA GLN A 10 4.30 0.74 16.89
C GLN A 10 3.24 0.06 16.02
N ILE A 11 1.95 0.31 16.30
CA ILE A 11 0.85 -0.22 15.48
C ILE A 11 0.87 0.44 14.10
N ALA A 12 1.11 1.75 14.04
CA ALA A 12 1.20 2.48 12.77
C ALA A 12 2.32 1.93 11.87
N ASP A 13 3.52 1.71 12.41
CA ASP A 13 4.64 1.13 11.66
C ASP A 13 4.33 -0.30 11.20
N SER A 14 3.72 -1.12 12.06
CA SER A 14 3.31 -2.49 11.70
C SER A 14 2.30 -2.52 10.54
N VAL A 15 1.35 -1.58 10.51
CA VAL A 15 0.38 -1.49 9.40
C VAL A 15 1.08 -1.12 8.10
N ARG A 16 1.98 -0.13 8.13
CA ARG A 16 2.79 0.28 6.97
C ARG A 16 3.59 -0.90 6.41
N ASP A 17 4.30 -1.62 7.26
CA ASP A 17 5.13 -2.76 6.86
C ASP A 17 4.28 -3.89 6.26
N THR A 18 3.11 -4.16 6.87
CA THR A 18 2.16 -5.15 6.36
C THR A 18 1.66 -4.77 4.96
N MET A 19 1.30 -3.50 4.76
CA MET A 19 0.84 -3.00 3.46
C MET A 19 1.94 -3.07 2.40
N ALA A 20 3.18 -2.71 2.76
CA ALA A 20 4.33 -2.80 1.86
C ALA A 20 4.67 -4.26 1.50
N SER A 21 4.53 -5.19 2.46
CA SER A 21 4.71 -6.63 2.22
C SER A 21 3.62 -7.19 1.30
N CYS A 22 2.36 -6.88 1.57
CA CYS A 22 1.22 -7.30 0.75
C CYS A 22 1.32 -6.74 -0.67
N THR A 23 1.69 -5.47 -0.83
CA THR A 23 1.90 -4.85 -2.14
C THR A 23 2.94 -5.62 -2.95
N ARG A 24 4.10 -5.93 -2.36
CA ARG A 24 5.15 -6.71 -3.03
C ARG A 24 4.66 -8.11 -3.42
N ALA A 25 4.03 -8.82 -2.50
CA ALA A 25 3.50 -10.16 -2.76
C ALA A 25 2.50 -10.18 -3.94
N VAL A 26 1.63 -9.17 -4.05
CA VAL A 26 0.69 -9.08 -5.17
C VAL A 26 1.42 -8.78 -6.49
N LEU A 27 2.42 -7.89 -6.49
CA LEU A 27 3.21 -7.60 -7.68
C LEU A 27 3.95 -8.86 -8.17
N ASP A 28 4.57 -9.61 -7.26
CA ASP A 28 5.28 -10.85 -7.59
C ASP A 28 4.32 -11.90 -8.18
N GLN A 29 3.13 -12.07 -7.59
CA GLN A 29 2.11 -12.99 -8.12
C GLN A 29 1.61 -12.60 -9.52
N LEU A 30 1.49 -11.30 -9.82
CA LEU A 30 1.10 -10.84 -11.14
C LEU A 30 2.20 -11.09 -12.18
N ASP A 31 3.47 -10.93 -11.81
CA ASP A 31 4.62 -11.22 -12.67
C ASP A 31 4.75 -12.72 -12.97
N ASP A 32 4.56 -13.57 -11.96
CA ASP A 32 4.51 -15.02 -12.12
C ASP A 32 3.39 -15.43 -13.09
N LEU A 33 2.21 -14.84 -12.93
CA LEU A 33 1.05 -15.14 -13.78
C LEU A 33 1.27 -14.66 -15.22
N ASP A 34 1.92 -13.51 -15.42
CA ASP A 34 2.32 -13.00 -16.73
C ASP A 34 3.32 -13.94 -17.42
N THR A 35 4.33 -14.38 -16.70
CA THR A 35 5.35 -15.34 -17.17
C THR A 35 4.71 -16.67 -17.56
N MET A 36 3.81 -17.20 -16.72
CA MET A 36 3.08 -18.43 -17.03
C MET A 36 2.20 -18.28 -18.28
N ALA A 37 1.45 -17.18 -18.39
CA ALA A 37 0.58 -16.92 -19.54
C ALA A 37 1.39 -16.82 -20.84
N THR A 38 2.45 -16.01 -20.83
CA THR A 38 3.31 -15.78 -22.01
C THR A 38 4.04 -17.05 -22.45
N SER A 39 4.43 -17.93 -21.52
CA SER A 39 5.06 -19.22 -21.85
C SER A 39 4.18 -20.17 -22.68
N SER A 40 2.85 -20.05 -22.58
CA SER A 40 1.88 -20.89 -23.28
C SER A 40 1.18 -20.19 -24.46
N MET A 41 1.49 -18.91 -24.69
CA MET A 41 0.78 -18.02 -25.61
C MET A 41 0.91 -18.42 -27.09
N ALA A 42 1.95 -19.18 -27.45
CA ALA A 42 2.14 -19.71 -28.80
C ALA A 42 0.99 -20.63 -29.25
N GLY A 43 0.35 -21.35 -28.31
CA GLY A 43 -0.76 -22.26 -28.58
C GLY A 43 -2.16 -21.62 -28.49
N TRP A 44 -2.23 -20.34 -28.13
CA TRP A 44 -3.51 -19.65 -27.94
C TRP A 44 -4.07 -19.15 -29.26
N ASP A 45 -5.40 -19.23 -29.41
CA ASP A 45 -6.12 -18.56 -30.48
C ASP A 45 -6.13 -17.03 -30.29
N GLY A 46 -6.63 -16.30 -31.30
CA GLY A 46 -6.69 -14.84 -31.27
C GLY A 46 -7.56 -14.27 -30.14
N ALA A 47 -8.67 -14.93 -29.83
CA ALA A 47 -9.61 -14.46 -28.80
C ALA A 47 -9.03 -14.62 -27.39
N ALA A 48 -8.29 -15.70 -27.12
CA ALA A 48 -7.59 -15.91 -25.87
C ALA A 48 -6.49 -14.86 -25.63
N ARG A 49 -5.76 -14.46 -26.69
CA ARG A 49 -4.76 -13.39 -26.61
C ARG A 49 -5.39 -12.02 -26.32
N GLU A 50 -6.51 -11.71 -26.96
CA GLU A 50 -7.25 -10.47 -26.69
C GLU A 50 -7.79 -10.42 -25.27
N ALA A 51 -8.39 -11.52 -24.79
CA ALA A 51 -8.90 -11.62 -23.42
C ALA A 51 -7.77 -11.42 -22.40
N TYR A 52 -6.62 -12.07 -22.60
CA TYR A 52 -5.46 -11.86 -21.75
C TYR A 52 -4.96 -10.42 -21.78
N ALA A 53 -4.89 -9.76 -22.95
CA ALA A 53 -4.46 -8.36 -23.02
C ALA A 53 -5.39 -7.44 -22.20
N VAL A 54 -6.70 -7.68 -22.21
CA VAL A 54 -7.67 -6.93 -21.39
C VAL A 54 -7.45 -7.21 -19.89
N HIS A 55 -7.29 -8.47 -19.50
CA HIS A 55 -7.03 -8.81 -18.10
C HIS A 55 -5.70 -8.26 -17.60
N LYS A 56 -4.67 -8.28 -18.46
CA LYS A 56 -3.36 -7.72 -18.20
C LYS A 56 -3.43 -6.22 -17.94
N ALA A 57 -4.07 -5.46 -18.81
CA ALA A 57 -4.25 -4.03 -18.61
C ALA A 57 -4.98 -3.72 -17.29
N ASN A 58 -5.99 -4.52 -16.92
CA ASN A 58 -6.74 -4.32 -15.70
C ASN A 58 -5.91 -4.59 -14.44
N TRP A 59 -5.17 -5.70 -14.39
CA TRP A 59 -4.32 -5.97 -13.22
C TRP A 59 -3.12 -5.02 -13.14
N ASP A 60 -2.56 -4.58 -14.29
CA ASP A 60 -1.42 -3.66 -14.33
C ASP A 60 -1.85 -2.29 -13.78
N SER A 61 -3.07 -1.85 -14.12
CA SER A 61 -3.66 -0.65 -13.53
C SER A 61 -3.92 -0.79 -12.03
N ALA A 62 -4.38 -1.95 -11.57
CA ALA A 62 -4.60 -2.20 -10.14
C ALA A 62 -3.27 -2.21 -9.37
N ALA A 63 -2.24 -2.88 -9.90
CA ALA A 63 -0.89 -2.92 -9.38
C ALA A 63 -0.28 -1.51 -9.24
N ALA A 64 -0.44 -0.66 -10.26
CA ALA A 64 0.05 0.72 -10.24
C ALA A 64 -0.53 1.57 -9.10
N ARG A 65 -1.75 1.27 -8.65
CA ARG A 65 -2.43 1.99 -7.56
C ARG A 65 -1.96 1.59 -6.16
N MET A 66 -1.29 0.44 -6.01
CA MET A 66 -0.87 -0.06 -4.69
C MET A 66 0.25 0.78 -4.07
N PRO A 67 1.33 1.16 -4.80
CA PRO A 67 2.32 2.12 -4.29
C PRO A 67 1.72 3.47 -3.92
N GLU A 68 0.75 3.96 -4.70
CA GLU A 68 0.06 5.23 -4.37
C GLU A 68 -0.71 5.13 -3.05
N ALA A 69 -1.36 4.00 -2.80
CA ALA A 69 -2.06 3.76 -1.53
C ALA A 69 -1.09 3.69 -0.35
N LEU A 70 0.07 3.05 -0.53
CA LEU A 70 1.12 3.02 0.47
C LEU A 70 1.64 4.44 0.77
N GLY A 71 1.91 5.24 -0.26
CA GLY A 71 2.36 6.62 -0.08
C GLY A 71 1.34 7.50 0.66
N ARG A 72 0.03 7.30 0.42
CA ARG A 72 -1.03 7.99 1.19
C ARG A 72 -1.03 7.59 2.67
N VAL A 73 -0.76 6.33 2.98
CA VAL A 73 -0.63 5.87 4.37
C VAL A 73 0.59 6.49 5.04
N GLU A 74 1.73 6.51 4.36
CA GLU A 74 2.95 7.16 4.88
C GLU A 74 2.73 8.65 5.16
N ALA A 75 2.07 9.37 4.25
CA ALA A 75 1.75 10.78 4.43
C ALA A 75 0.81 11.01 5.63
N ALA A 76 -0.25 10.21 5.76
CA ALA A 76 -1.18 10.31 6.87
C ALA A 76 -0.51 10.01 8.22
N LEU A 77 0.37 9.01 8.29
CA LEU A 77 1.13 8.69 9.49
C LEU A 77 2.10 9.83 9.87
N HIS A 78 2.75 10.44 8.88
CA HIS A 78 3.62 11.58 9.11
C HIS A 78 2.84 12.77 9.69
N GLU A 79 1.68 13.11 9.12
CA GLU A 79 0.82 14.19 9.60
C GLU A 79 0.39 13.98 11.06
N ILE A 80 -0.06 12.76 11.39
CA ILE A 80 -0.48 12.42 12.75
C ILE A 80 0.70 12.53 13.72
N SER A 81 1.88 12.02 13.35
CA SER A 81 3.08 12.08 14.19
C SER A 81 3.53 13.52 14.49
N GLY A 82 3.54 14.39 13.47
CA GLY A 82 3.91 15.79 13.61
C GLY A 82 2.91 16.59 14.45
N GLY A 83 1.61 16.31 14.27
CA GLY A 83 0.56 16.91 15.09
C GLY A 83 0.67 16.53 16.56
N TYR A 84 0.93 15.25 16.85
CA TYR A 84 1.04 14.74 18.21
C TYR A 84 2.22 15.35 18.98
N LEU A 85 3.42 15.39 18.37
CA LEU A 85 4.60 16.03 18.98
C LEU A 85 4.37 17.52 19.28
N LYS A 86 3.71 18.24 18.36
CA LYS A 86 3.40 19.66 18.54
C LYS A 86 2.45 19.91 19.73
N VAL A 87 1.45 19.06 19.91
CA VAL A 87 0.52 19.13 21.04
C VAL A 87 1.22 18.84 22.36
N GLU A 88 2.08 17.83 22.42
CA GLU A 88 2.85 17.52 23.63
C GLU A 88 3.80 18.67 24.04
N HIS A 89 4.53 19.24 23.08
CA HIS A 89 5.39 20.40 23.36
C HIS A 89 4.62 21.62 23.85
N TYR A 90 3.46 21.92 23.23
CA TYR A 90 2.63 23.05 23.64
C TYR A 90 2.01 22.83 25.02
N ALA A 91 1.53 21.62 25.31
CA ALA A 91 1.02 21.27 26.63
C ALA A 91 2.10 21.40 27.71
N HIS A 92 3.31 20.85 27.49
CA HIS A 92 4.39 20.96 28.47
C HIS A 92 4.86 22.41 28.70
N GLY A 93 4.90 23.24 27.66
CA GLY A 93 5.31 24.65 27.76
C GLY A 93 4.26 25.58 28.39
N MET A 94 3.01 25.12 28.58
CA MET A 94 1.93 25.92 29.17
C MET A 94 1.75 25.67 30.67
N TRP A 95 2.38 24.61 31.21
CA TRP A 95 2.34 24.24 32.63
C TRP A 95 3.69 24.47 33.36
N LEU A 96 4.66 25.10 32.70
CA LEU A 96 5.89 25.65 33.28
C LEU A 96 5.85 27.18 33.18
#